data_AF-A0A2V7YGP1-F1
#
_entry.id   AF-A0A2V7YGP1-F1
#
_cell.length_a   1.000
_cell.length_b   1.000
_cell.length_c   1.000
_cell.angle_alpha   90.00
_cell.angle_beta   90.00
_cell.angle_gamma   90.00
#
_symmetry.space_group_name_H-M   'P 1'
#
loop_
_entity.id
_entity.type
_entity.pdbx_description
1 polymer ?
#
loop_
_entity_poly.entity_id
_entity_poly.type
_entity_poly.pdbx_seq_one_letter_code
_entity_poly.pdbx_strand_id
1 'polypeptide(L)'
;MRRTLAPHGEGKRGRAPYPMDHTPIAIGTRTFWVSDEPKLVLLHPEDRAQHLYVVGKTGLGKSTLLRNLILQDLHAGRGVGLLDPHGDLAREVLDAIPRDRT
;
A
#
# COMPACT_ATOMS: atom_id res chain seq x y z
N MET A 1 -16.10 -51.47 -22.77
CA MET A 1 -14.70 -51.69 -22.35
C MET A 1 -14.35 -50.61 -21.32
N ARG A 2 -14.22 -50.98 -20.04
CA ARG A 2 -13.86 -50.06 -18.95
C ARG A 2 -12.37 -49.73 -19.03
N ARG A 3 -11.98 -48.47 -18.74
CA ARG A 3 -10.80 -48.17 -17.92
C ARG A 3 -11.04 -46.87 -17.15
N THR A 4 -11.26 -47.06 -15.86
CA THR A 4 -11.21 -46.07 -14.79
C THR A 4 -9.75 -45.76 -14.48
N LEU A 5 -9.36 -44.49 -14.41
CA LEU A 5 -8.24 -44.01 -13.58
C LEU A 5 -8.54 -42.59 -13.10
N ALA A 6 -8.57 -42.42 -11.78
CA ALA A 6 -8.39 -41.16 -11.05
C ALA A 6 -7.48 -41.48 -9.84
N PRO A 7 -6.89 -40.51 -9.14
CA PRO A 7 -6.19 -39.31 -9.59
C PRO A 7 -4.75 -39.28 -9.01
N HIS A 8 -3.83 -38.48 -9.57
CA HIS A 8 -2.59 -38.13 -8.86
C HIS A 8 -2.08 -36.75 -9.26
N GLY A 9 -1.89 -35.89 -8.25
CA GLY A 9 -1.26 -34.58 -8.39
C GLY A 9 -2.13 -33.45 -7.83
N GLU A 10 -2.13 -33.28 -6.51
CA GLU A 10 -2.51 -32.01 -5.89
C GLU A 10 -1.55 -30.91 -6.35
N GLY A 11 -1.92 -30.18 -7.40
CA GLY A 11 -1.32 -28.90 -7.70
C GLY A 11 -1.63 -27.94 -6.56
N LYS A 12 -0.61 -27.47 -5.84
CA LYS A 12 -0.74 -26.43 -4.83
C LYS A 12 -1.63 -25.33 -5.39
N ARG A 13 -2.81 -25.15 -4.79
CA ARG A 13 -3.74 -24.06 -5.12
C ARG A 13 -2.94 -22.76 -5.04
N GLY A 14 -2.52 -22.25 -6.20
CA GLY A 14 -2.01 -20.89 -6.32
C GLY A 14 -3.11 -20.02 -5.75
N ARG A 15 -2.81 -19.33 -4.65
CA ARG A 15 -3.74 -18.36 -4.06
C ARG A 15 -4.21 -17.48 -5.21
N ALA A 16 -5.53 -17.37 -5.40
CA ALA A 16 -6.09 -16.45 -6.39
C ALA A 16 -5.35 -15.10 -6.23
N PRO A 17 -4.99 -14.41 -7.34
CA PRO A 17 -4.38 -13.09 -7.22
C PRO A 17 -5.25 -12.29 -6.25
N TYR A 18 -4.61 -11.79 -5.18
CA TYR A 18 -5.30 -10.94 -4.22
C TYR A 18 -6.06 -9.88 -5.03
N PRO A 19 -7.37 -9.67 -4.81
CA PRO A 19 -8.07 -8.57 -5.48
C PRO A 19 -7.27 -7.31 -5.18
N MET A 20 -6.62 -6.78 -6.21
CA MET A 20 -5.76 -5.62 -6.05
C MET A 20 -6.69 -4.43 -5.89
N ASP A 21 -6.78 -3.90 -4.68
CA ASP A 21 -7.52 -2.67 -4.46
C ASP A 21 -6.87 -1.53 -5.25
N HIS A 22 -7.61 -0.99 -6.23
CA HIS A 22 -7.22 0.12 -7.09
C HIS A 22 -7.59 1.49 -6.49
N THR A 23 -7.95 1.55 -5.21
CA THR A 23 -8.23 2.83 -4.54
C THR A 23 -6.99 3.72 -4.55
N PRO A 24 -7.09 4.96 -5.08
CA PRO A 24 -5.98 5.90 -5.08
C PRO A 24 -5.61 6.34 -3.66
N ILE A 25 -4.34 6.71 -3.45
CA ILE A 25 -3.87 7.19 -2.15
C ILE A 25 -3.77 8.71 -2.14
N ALA A 26 -4.21 9.35 -1.06
CA ALA A 26 -4.06 10.79 -0.89
C ALA A 26 -2.62 11.13 -0.48
N ILE A 27 -2.01 12.09 -1.19
CA ILE A 27 -0.66 12.58 -0.91
C ILE A 27 -0.64 14.00 -0.33
N GLY A 28 -1.80 14.65 -0.31
CA GLY A 28 -1.95 15.99 0.24
C GLY A 28 -3.27 16.63 -0.19
N THR A 29 -3.34 17.94 -0.01
CA THR A 29 -4.50 18.75 -0.37
C THR A 29 -4.06 19.94 -1.21
N ARG A 30 -4.88 20.31 -2.19
CA ARG A 30 -4.76 21.53 -2.97
C ARG A 30 -5.84 22.51 -2.53
N THR A 31 -5.42 23.71 -2.13
CA THR A 31 -6.31 24.84 -1.85
C THR A 31 -6.44 25.73 -3.08
N PHE A 32 -7.57 26.42 -3.20
CA PHE A 32 -7.84 27.37 -4.28
C PHE A 32 -8.21 28.72 -3.69
N TRP A 33 -7.80 29.81 -4.33
CA TRP A 33 -8.16 31.15 -3.87
C TRP A 33 -9.67 31.44 -3.95
N VAL A 34 -10.38 30.70 -4.81
CA VAL A 34 -11.82 30.85 -5.08
C VAL A 34 -12.71 29.94 -4.24
N SER A 35 -12.12 29.03 -3.45
CA SER A 35 -12.86 28.10 -2.60
C SER A 35 -12.01 27.71 -1.40
N ASP A 36 -12.57 27.91 -0.19
CA ASP A 36 -11.93 27.48 1.06
C ASP A 36 -11.95 25.96 1.25
N GLU A 37 -12.68 25.21 0.40
CA GLU A 37 -12.72 23.75 0.47
C GLU A 37 -11.44 23.13 -0.12
N PRO A 38 -10.61 22.45 0.69
CA PRO A 38 -9.42 21.78 0.18
C PRO A 38 -9.80 20.56 -0.64
N LYS A 39 -9.22 20.41 -1.84
CA LYS A 39 -9.38 19.20 -2.66
C LYS A 39 -8.22 18.24 -2.44
N LEU A 40 -8.50 16.95 -2.34
CA LEU A 40 -7.44 15.95 -2.22
C LEU A 40 -6.58 15.90 -3.49
N VAL A 41 -5.28 15.77 -3.29
CA VAL A 41 -4.33 15.38 -4.34
C VAL A 41 -4.14 13.87 -4.19
N LEU A 42 -4.51 13.14 -5.24
CA LEU A 42 -4.53 11.69 -5.26
C LEU A 42 -3.40 11.16 -6.15
N LEU A 43 -2.72 10.11 -5.70
CA LEU A 43 -1.82 9.30 -6.50
C LEU A 43 -2.56 8.03 -6.92
N HIS A 44 -2.81 7.92 -8.22
CA HIS A 44 -3.51 6.76 -8.79
C HIS A 44 -2.58 5.53 -8.85
N PRO A 45 -3.13 4.31 -8.82
CA PRO A 45 -2.33 3.09 -8.91
C PRO A 45 -1.44 3.03 -10.16
N GLU A 46 -1.93 3.53 -11.31
CA GLU A 46 -1.18 3.55 -12.57
C GLU A 46 0.05 4.47 -12.49
N ASP A 47 -0.09 5.62 -11.84
CA ASP A 47 1.02 6.56 -11.63
C ASP A 47 2.01 5.99 -10.61
N ARG A 48 1.51 5.37 -9.54
CA ARG A 48 2.33 4.77 -8.50
C ARG A 48 3.20 3.62 -9.01
N ALA A 49 2.73 2.88 -10.02
CA ALA A 49 3.50 1.83 -10.67
C ALA A 49 4.79 2.34 -11.34
N GLN A 50 4.90 3.65 -11.58
CA GLN A 50 6.08 4.30 -12.15
C GLN A 50 7.14 4.70 -11.10
N HIS A 51 6.98 4.23 -9.86
CA HIS A 51 7.79 4.55 -8.68
C HIS A 51 7.65 6.00 -8.19
N LEU A 52 7.93 6.19 -6.89
CA LEU A 52 7.90 7.50 -6.24
C LEU A 52 9.30 7.83 -5.71
N TYR A 53 9.79 9.03 -6.02
CA TYR A 53 11.04 9.56 -5.47
C TYR A 53 10.76 10.77 -4.58
N VAL A 54 11.09 10.67 -3.29
CA VAL A 54 10.84 11.71 -2.28
C VAL A 54 12.17 12.30 -1.81
N VAL A 55 12.39 13.59 -2.04
CA VAL A 55 13.64 14.28 -1.72
C VAL A 55 13.40 15.46 -0.78
N GLY A 56 14.33 15.67 0.16
CA GLY A 56 14.30 16.79 1.08
C GLY A 56 15.34 16.63 2.20
N LYS A 57 15.73 17.73 2.83
CA LYS A 57 16.64 17.71 3.99
C LYS A 57 16.01 16.98 5.19
N THR A 58 16.83 16.60 6.18
CA THR A 58 16.35 16.02 7.44
C THR A 58 15.34 16.97 8.11
N GLY A 59 14.30 16.40 8.72
CA GLY A 59 13.26 17.18 9.41
C GLY A 59 12.13 17.73 8.53
N LEU A 60 12.18 17.57 7.20
CA LEU A 60 11.11 18.05 6.29
C LEU A 60 9.92 17.08 6.13
N GLY A 61 9.75 16.12 7.05
CA GLY A 61 8.58 15.22 7.05
C GLY A 61 8.59 14.09 6.03
N LYS A 62 9.74 13.72 5.45
CA LYS A 62 9.84 12.58 4.50
C LYS A 62 9.34 11.27 5.12
N SER A 63 9.81 10.92 6.32
CA SER A 63 9.38 9.71 7.03
C SER A 63 7.88 9.78 7.35
N THR A 64 7.37 10.95 7.71
CA THR A 64 5.94 11.18 7.95
C THR A 64 5.10 10.97 6.69
N LEU A 65 5.56 11.47 5.53
CA LEU A 65 4.91 11.22 4.24
C LEU A 65 4.87 9.71 3.95
N LEU A 66 6.02 9.03 4.02
CA LEU A 66 6.10 7.59 3.77
C LEU A 66 5.19 6.80 4.72
N ARG A 67 5.19 7.13 6.01
CA ARG A 67 4.29 6.55 7.01
C ARG A 67 2.84 6.65 6.58
N ASN A 68 2.37 7.85 6.22
CA ASN A 68 0.98 8.07 5.82
C ASN A 68 0.59 7.31 4.55
N LEU A 69 1.51 7.13 3.60
CA LEU A 69 1.26 6.30 2.41
C LEU A 69 1.14 4.83 2.79
N ILE A 70 2.03 4.34 3.64
CA ILE A 70 2.01 2.96 4.15
C ILE A 70 0.72 2.68 4.92
N LEU A 71 0.28 3.60 5.79
CA LEU A 71 -0.97 3.42 6.53
C LEU A 71 -2.17 3.33 5.60
N GLN A 72 -2.25 4.18 4.57
CA GLN A 72 -3.34 4.09 3.58
C GLN A 72 -3.34 2.74 2.86
N ASP A 73 -2.16 2.21 2.51
CA ASP A 73 -2.04 0.87 1.95
C ASP A 73 -2.49 -0.23 2.91
N LEU A 74 -2.11 -0.13 4.19
CA LEU A 74 -2.48 -1.11 5.19
C LEU A 74 -4.00 -1.16 5.40
N HIS A 75 -4.65 0.01 5.45
CA HIS A 75 -6.12 0.14 5.59
C HIS A 75 -6.88 -0.29 4.33
N ALA A 76 -6.27 -0.11 3.16
CA ALA A 76 -6.77 -0.62 1.89
C ALA A 76 -6.57 -2.14 1.71
N GLY A 77 -6.03 -2.84 2.71
CA GLY A 77 -5.75 -4.28 2.64
C GLY A 77 -4.56 -4.64 1.73
N ARG A 78 -3.80 -3.66 1.24
CA ARG A 78 -2.61 -3.88 0.42
C ARG A 78 -1.42 -4.33 1.27
N GLY A 79 -0.56 -5.19 0.72
CA GLY A 79 0.70 -5.59 1.36
C GLY A 79 1.75 -4.50 1.21
N VAL A 80 2.64 -4.36 2.20
CA VAL A 80 3.75 -3.39 2.19
C VAL A 80 5.03 -4.09 2.59
N GLY A 81 6.13 -3.79 1.88
CA GLY A 81 7.49 -4.07 2.32
C GLY A 81 8.19 -2.75 2.64
N LEU A 82 8.79 -2.66 3.83
CA LEU A 82 9.52 -1.48 4.28
C LEU A 82 10.97 -1.86 4.60
N LEU A 83 11.91 -1.17 3.95
CA LEU A 83 13.34 -1.24 4.26
C LEU A 83 13.72 0.07 4.95
N ASP A 84 13.97 0.00 6.24
CA ASP A 84 14.28 1.16 7.07
C ASP A 84 15.57 0.90 7.87
N PRO A 85 16.70 1.52 7.50
CA PRO A 85 17.98 1.29 8.17
C PRO A 85 18.04 1.88 9.58
N HIS A 86 17.16 2.82 9.92
CA HIS A 86 17.11 3.45 11.24
C HIS A 86 16.12 2.74 12.18
N GLY A 87 15.07 2.16 11.60
CA GLY A 87 14.12 1.25 12.25
C GLY A 87 13.05 1.95 13.09
N ASP A 88 13.08 3.27 13.20
CA ASP A 88 12.04 4.08 13.82
C ASP A 88 10.71 3.99 13.05
N LEU A 89 10.75 4.19 11.73
CA LEU A 89 9.56 4.10 10.90
C LEU A 89 8.99 2.67 10.87
N ALA A 90 9.87 1.66 10.83
CA ALA A 90 9.44 0.26 10.87
C ALA A 90 8.63 -0.07 12.14
N ARG A 91 9.09 0.41 13.31
CA ARG A 91 8.34 0.23 14.58
C ARG A 91 7.00 0.93 14.54
N GLU A 92 6.97 2.19 14.10
CA GLU A 92 5.73 2.96 13.99
C GLU A 92 4.69 2.31 13.06
N VAL A 93 5.15 1.68 11.97
CA VAL A 93 4.28 0.97 11.03
C VAL A 93 3.74 -0.32 11.64
N LEU A 94 4.58 -1.10 12.34
CA LEU A 94 4.17 -2.33 13.02
C LEU A 94 3.08 -2.05 14.06
N ASP A 95 3.21 -0.98 14.83
CA ASP A 95 2.22 -0.57 15.85
C ASP A 95 0.89 -0.13 15.23
N ALA A 96 0.87 0.21 13.94
CA ALA A 96 -0.28 0.73 13.23
C ALA A 96 -0.95 -0.29 12.30
N ILE A 97 -0.52 -1.56 12.31
CA ILE A 97 -1.17 -2.63 11.54
C ILE A 97 -2.59 -2.84 12.09
N PRO A 98 -3.63 -2.81 11.22
CA PRO A 98 -5.00 -3.10 11.63
C PRO A 98 -5.15 -4.49 12.27
N ARG A 99 -5.92 -4.59 13.36
CA ARG A 99 -6.08 -5.83 14.15
C ARG A 99 -6.65 -7.00 13.36
N ASP A 100 -7.44 -6.72 12.33
CA ASP A 100 -8.01 -7.71 11.41
C ASP A 100 -6.97 -8.31 10.45
N ARG A 101 -5.71 -7.83 10.48
CA ARG A 101 -4.59 -8.31 9.68
C ARG A 101 -3.48 -9.00 10.49
N THR A 102 -3.65 -9.17 11.80
CA THR A 102 -2.71 -9.80 12.74
C THR A 102 -3.39 -10.90 13.53
#